data_AF-A0AAX0WU45-F1
#
_entry.id   AF-A0AAX0WU45-F1
#
_cell.length_a   1.000
_cell.length_b   1.000
_cell.length_c   1.000
_cell.angle_alpha   90.00
_cell.angle_beta   90.00
_cell.angle_gamma   90.00
#
_symmetry.space_group_name_H-M   'P 1'
#
loop_
_entity.id
_entity.type
_entity.pdbx_description
1 polymer ?
#
loop_
_entity_poly.entity_id
_entity_poly.type
_entity_poly.pdbx_seq_one_letter_code
_entity_poly.pdbx_strand_id
1 'polypeptide(L)'
;MPHPNNYRPFDPPNDKSPPPKVWAQAVLPDILALGRQKIALFNNFPPEYVDYYKALQEAIAKHHPDEQDRPLICLDIIGRKRKNERPLDEADPRPQEDDGRSPEDSMEAAPKLQEDDGREKAPEKPKVVRYFADIRMAGGTGPLSDATALENLVRQMSKIGHAPLNQETREQIAERMENFSGVMYSMPPPRDKKRLALEGRTYKNLYRDAREDLPCTSLHILTNTGHSNKWVFSWDLFLGQKKFGDVDDMTVKVARRIEDEARNNERVLILGTHEADKKKLYPNLLSNRSIEAILPTGKFGRHDAKLYLQSIIDQTKAGRVHAHMPGEPRTCGQAFVDFVVAYAKATRCTSLLFSCTELPMLLHTPASANQTYFDILKEELAKLNVDFKYYDTEELFVEEMATKSLSLQKHPEIRSTFSFRGESSTYHHLHTKLNEVRDTIEQHCHKFIGTKDEKQKQKRNVLMATLKYFDDGDLSALARVMKENPRYEESSTKSKTLELVSTGIHLMKDIEREKAKFDSFKVMREDLQEGRAQALENALPPDEGKEPYDDQAQARLA
;
A
#
# COMPACT_ATOMS: atom_id res chain seq x y z
N MET A 1 -7.08 9.37 -23.85
CA MET A 1 -6.80 8.63 -25.10
C MET A 1 -8.04 7.82 -25.45
N PRO A 2 -8.32 7.45 -26.71
CA PRO A 2 -9.15 6.25 -26.91
C PRO A 2 -8.51 5.18 -26.03
N HIS A 3 -9.26 4.61 -25.08
CA HIS A 3 -8.74 3.49 -24.31
C HIS A 3 -8.19 2.49 -25.33
N PRO A 4 -6.97 1.95 -25.15
CA PRO A 4 -6.47 0.93 -26.04
C PRO A 4 -7.57 -0.14 -26.19
N ASN A 5 -7.66 -0.80 -27.36
CA ASN A 5 -8.71 -1.78 -27.73
C ASN A 5 -8.97 -2.91 -26.69
N ASN A 6 -8.17 -2.93 -25.63
CA ASN A 6 -8.11 -3.87 -24.53
C ASN A 6 -9.03 -3.55 -23.35
N TYR A 7 -9.70 -2.39 -23.31
CA TYR A 7 -10.70 -2.11 -22.26
C TYR A 7 -12.14 -2.26 -22.76
N ARG A 8 -13.04 -2.67 -21.85
CA ARG A 8 -14.50 -2.54 -22.00
C ARG A 8 -15.02 -1.71 -20.83
N PRO A 9 -15.63 -0.54 -21.08
CA PRO A 9 -16.18 0.30 -20.03
C PRO A 9 -17.44 -0.33 -19.41
N PHE A 10 -17.63 -0.10 -18.12
CA PHE A 10 -18.82 -0.42 -17.34
C PHE A 10 -19.23 0.80 -16.52
N ASP A 11 -20.54 0.99 -16.38
CA ASP A 11 -21.08 2.08 -15.57
C ASP A 11 -20.85 1.78 -14.08
N PRO A 12 -20.31 2.73 -13.31
CA PRO A 12 -20.21 2.57 -11.87
C PRO A 12 -21.60 2.65 -11.21
N PRO A 13 -21.75 2.08 -10.01
CA PRO A 13 -22.96 2.25 -9.21
C PRO A 13 -23.19 3.72 -8.80
N ASN A 14 -24.45 4.04 -8.50
CA ASN A 14 -24.94 5.37 -8.11
C ASN A 14 -26.19 5.24 -7.20
N ASP A 15 -26.79 6.36 -6.77
CA ASP A 15 -27.91 6.35 -5.81
C ASP A 15 -29.16 5.62 -6.32
N LYS A 16 -29.27 5.39 -7.64
CA LYS A 16 -30.38 4.66 -8.28
C LYS A 16 -30.06 3.18 -8.50
N SER A 17 -28.85 2.75 -8.17
CA SER A 17 -28.44 1.35 -8.35
C SER A 17 -29.18 0.45 -7.37
N PRO A 18 -29.52 -0.79 -7.78
CA PRO A 18 -30.11 -1.76 -6.87
C PRO A 18 -29.09 -2.17 -5.80
N PRO A 19 -29.50 -2.83 -4.70
CA PRO A 19 -28.59 -3.24 -3.65
C PRO A 19 -27.33 -3.99 -4.17
N PRO A 20 -26.17 -3.88 -3.50
CA PRO A 20 -24.87 -4.33 -4.01
C PRO A 20 -24.87 -5.74 -4.62
N LYS A 21 -25.49 -6.71 -3.94
CA LYS A 21 -25.59 -8.10 -4.41
C LYS A 21 -26.40 -8.23 -5.70
N VAL A 22 -27.48 -7.47 -5.84
CA VAL A 22 -28.34 -7.49 -7.02
C VAL A 22 -27.63 -6.82 -8.19
N TRP A 23 -26.98 -5.67 -7.96
CA TRP A 23 -26.17 -4.99 -8.97
C TRP A 23 -25.04 -5.89 -9.47
N ALA A 24 -24.29 -6.52 -8.56
CA ALA A 24 -23.21 -7.43 -8.90
C ALA A 24 -23.68 -8.59 -9.80
N GLN A 25 -24.81 -9.23 -9.47
CA GLN A 25 -25.37 -10.31 -10.30
C GLN A 25 -25.83 -9.84 -11.68
N ALA A 26 -26.31 -8.60 -11.80
CA ALA A 26 -26.73 -8.03 -13.08
C ALA A 26 -25.54 -7.78 -14.02
N VAL A 27 -24.41 -7.28 -13.49
CA VAL A 27 -23.22 -6.93 -14.29
C VAL A 27 -22.31 -8.14 -14.56
N LEU A 28 -22.38 -9.16 -13.70
CA LEU A 28 -21.49 -10.32 -13.74
C LEU A 28 -21.41 -11.02 -15.12
N PRO A 29 -22.51 -11.35 -15.82
CA PRO A 29 -22.43 -12.09 -17.08
C PRO A 29 -21.59 -11.36 -18.15
N ASP A 30 -21.72 -10.03 -18.23
CA ASP A 30 -20.97 -9.21 -19.18
C ASP A 30 -19.48 -9.15 -18.86
N ILE A 31 -19.13 -9.13 -17.57
CA ILE A 31 -17.74 -9.16 -17.13
C ILE A 31 -17.13 -10.53 -17.40
N LEU A 32 -17.83 -11.62 -17.08
CA LEU A 32 -17.34 -12.98 -17.34
C LEU A 32 -17.17 -13.23 -18.84
N ALA A 33 -18.04 -12.67 -19.69
CA ALA A 33 -17.94 -12.78 -21.14
C ALA A 33 -16.67 -12.13 -21.73
N LEU A 34 -16.00 -11.22 -21.00
CA LEU A 34 -14.70 -10.67 -21.43
C LEU A 34 -13.55 -11.67 -21.31
N GLY A 35 -13.67 -12.63 -20.39
CA GLY A 35 -12.59 -13.51 -19.99
C GLY A 35 -11.31 -12.74 -19.64
N ARG A 36 -10.18 -13.22 -20.16
CA ARG A 36 -8.84 -12.63 -19.98
C ARG A 36 -8.36 -11.86 -21.21
N GLN A 37 -9.25 -11.56 -22.17
CA GLN A 37 -8.90 -10.87 -23.41
C GLN A 37 -8.99 -9.35 -23.28
N LYS A 38 -9.85 -8.88 -22.37
CA LYS A 38 -10.08 -7.46 -22.11
C LYS A 38 -10.10 -7.17 -20.62
N ILE A 39 -9.93 -5.90 -20.28
CA ILE A 39 -10.00 -5.36 -18.94
C ILE A 39 -11.37 -4.70 -18.79
N ALA A 40 -12.13 -5.11 -17.79
CA ALA A 40 -13.34 -4.40 -17.37
C ALA A 40 -12.94 -3.10 -16.68
N LEU A 41 -13.33 -1.96 -17.24
CA LEU A 41 -13.01 -0.64 -16.72
C LEU A 41 -14.25 0.01 -16.10
N PHE A 42 -14.20 0.27 -14.80
CA PHE A 42 -15.17 1.14 -14.15
C PHE A 42 -14.58 2.55 -14.05
N ASN A 43 -15.03 3.42 -14.95
CA ASN A 43 -14.55 4.79 -15.00
C ASN A 43 -15.27 5.64 -13.94
N ASN A 44 -14.54 6.53 -13.24
CA ASN A 44 -15.09 7.41 -12.21
C ASN A 44 -15.88 6.69 -11.10
N PHE A 45 -15.42 5.52 -10.68
CA PHE A 45 -15.99 4.73 -9.59
C PHE A 45 -16.01 5.55 -8.28
N PRO A 46 -17.18 5.87 -7.71
CA PRO A 46 -17.23 6.69 -6.51
C PRO A 46 -16.84 5.88 -5.27
N PRO A 47 -15.95 6.39 -4.39
CA PRO A 47 -15.45 5.65 -3.23
C PRO A 47 -16.57 5.26 -2.25
N GLU A 48 -17.65 6.03 -2.15
CA GLU A 48 -18.80 5.72 -1.31
C GLU A 48 -19.59 4.48 -1.75
N TYR A 49 -19.30 3.91 -2.93
CA TYR A 49 -19.90 2.67 -3.44
C TYR A 49 -18.96 1.46 -3.40
N VAL A 50 -17.90 1.49 -2.58
CA VAL A 50 -16.90 0.40 -2.51
C VAL A 50 -17.50 -0.98 -2.20
N ASP A 51 -18.61 -1.06 -1.49
CA ASP A 51 -19.32 -2.31 -1.19
C ASP A 51 -19.91 -3.00 -2.44
N TYR A 52 -20.24 -2.25 -3.48
CA TYR A 52 -20.66 -2.80 -4.77
C TYR A 52 -19.51 -3.55 -5.45
N TYR A 53 -18.30 -2.99 -5.39
CA TYR A 53 -17.12 -3.67 -5.93
C TYR A 53 -16.79 -4.95 -5.16
N LYS A 54 -16.90 -4.92 -3.82
CA LYS A 54 -16.75 -6.12 -2.99
C LYS A 54 -17.77 -7.19 -3.34
N ALA A 55 -19.05 -6.82 -3.46
CA ALA A 55 -20.11 -7.75 -3.86
C ALA A 55 -19.86 -8.35 -5.26
N LEU A 56 -19.32 -7.57 -6.19
CA LEU A 56 -18.91 -8.07 -7.52
C LEU A 56 -17.78 -9.09 -7.42
N GLN A 57 -16.74 -8.84 -6.62
CA GLN A 57 -15.64 -9.79 -6.44
C GLN A 57 -16.09 -11.08 -5.75
N GLU A 58 -17.02 -11.00 -4.79
CA GLU A 58 -17.67 -12.18 -4.19
C GLU A 58 -18.45 -13.00 -5.23
N ALA A 59 -19.22 -12.32 -6.09
CA ALA A 59 -19.97 -12.99 -7.15
C ALA A 59 -19.06 -13.67 -8.17
N ILE A 60 -17.95 -13.02 -8.55
CA ILE A 60 -16.91 -13.58 -9.42
C ILE A 60 -16.25 -14.80 -8.77
N ALA A 61 -15.83 -14.70 -7.52
CA ALA A 61 -15.14 -15.79 -6.81
C ALA A 61 -16.01 -17.05 -6.69
N LYS A 62 -17.34 -16.88 -6.55
CA LYS A 62 -18.29 -17.99 -6.57
C LYS A 62 -18.33 -18.73 -7.92
N HIS A 63 -18.18 -18.01 -9.03
CA HIS A 63 -18.20 -18.58 -10.39
C HIS A 63 -16.84 -19.13 -10.83
N HIS A 64 -15.76 -18.44 -10.45
CA HIS A 64 -14.37 -18.83 -10.71
C HIS A 64 -13.60 -18.94 -9.39
N PRO A 65 -13.69 -20.11 -8.72
CA PRO A 65 -13.00 -20.34 -7.45
C PRO A 65 -11.49 -20.18 -7.58
N ASP A 66 -10.91 -20.68 -8.68
CA ASP A 66 -9.50 -20.47 -9.00
C ASP A 66 -9.27 -19.02 -9.45
N GLU A 67 -8.43 -18.30 -8.71
CA GLU A 67 -8.15 -16.89 -8.95
C GLU A 67 -7.55 -16.62 -10.32
N GLN A 68 -6.77 -17.56 -10.88
CA GLN A 68 -6.15 -17.37 -12.19
C GLN A 68 -7.18 -17.36 -13.34
N ASP A 69 -8.42 -17.79 -13.10
CA ASP A 69 -9.51 -17.76 -14.08
C ASP A 69 -10.36 -16.50 -13.99
N ARG A 70 -10.16 -15.66 -12.96
CA ARG A 70 -10.98 -14.47 -12.74
C ARG A 70 -10.67 -13.38 -13.79
N PRO A 71 -11.67 -12.57 -14.16
CA PRO A 71 -11.52 -11.47 -15.12
C PRO A 71 -10.56 -10.40 -14.62
N LEU A 72 -10.01 -9.61 -15.55
CA LEU A 72 -9.15 -8.47 -15.24
C LEU A 72 -10.02 -7.23 -15.03
N ILE A 73 -9.89 -6.58 -13.87
CA ILE A 73 -10.69 -5.39 -13.53
C ILE A 73 -9.77 -4.20 -13.23
N CYS A 74 -10.13 -3.05 -13.77
CA CYS A 74 -9.57 -1.74 -13.45
C CYS A 74 -10.67 -0.85 -12.88
N LEU A 75 -10.43 -0.30 -11.70
CA LEU A 75 -11.28 0.72 -11.08
C LEU A 75 -10.53 2.05 -11.13
N ASP A 76 -11.10 3.03 -11.83
CA ASP A 76 -10.67 4.42 -11.72
C ASP A 76 -11.53 5.12 -10.66
N ILE A 77 -10.97 5.37 -9.49
CA ILE A 77 -11.69 5.79 -8.28
C ILE A 77 -11.54 7.30 -8.10
N ILE A 78 -12.64 8.04 -8.18
CA ILE A 78 -12.62 9.51 -8.19
C ILE A 78 -13.65 10.08 -7.23
N GLY A 79 -13.18 10.95 -6.31
CA GLY A 79 -14.00 11.73 -5.39
C GLY A 79 -14.85 12.81 -6.09
N ARG A 80 -15.88 13.30 -5.41
CA ARG A 80 -16.89 14.20 -6.02
C ARG A 80 -16.31 15.51 -6.58
N LYS A 81 -15.41 16.19 -5.87
CA LYS A 81 -14.83 17.47 -6.31
C LYS A 81 -13.88 17.30 -7.50
N ARG A 82 -13.10 16.22 -7.51
CA ARG A 82 -12.18 15.88 -8.62
C ARG A 82 -12.89 15.71 -9.96
N LYS A 83 -14.15 15.24 -9.96
CA LYS A 83 -14.96 15.14 -11.19
C LYS A 83 -15.12 16.49 -11.92
N ASN A 84 -14.94 17.60 -11.21
CA ASN A 84 -15.13 18.96 -11.73
C ASN A 84 -13.82 19.72 -12.00
N GLU A 85 -12.64 19.15 -11.71
CA GLU A 85 -11.36 19.82 -11.99
C GLU A 85 -11.18 19.99 -13.52
N ARG A 86 -10.58 21.08 -13.99
CA ARG A 86 -10.33 21.24 -15.44
C ARG A 86 -9.21 20.31 -15.92
N PRO A 87 -9.26 19.86 -17.18
CA PRO A 87 -8.19 19.04 -17.76
C PRO A 87 -6.81 19.68 -17.66
N LEU A 88 -5.79 18.85 -17.38
CA LEU A 88 -4.37 19.25 -17.48
C LEU A 88 -4.02 19.83 -18.86
N ASP A 89 -4.75 19.43 -19.90
CA ASP A 89 -4.55 19.91 -21.28
C ASP A 89 -5.06 21.36 -21.51
N GLU A 90 -5.75 21.95 -20.52
CA GLU A 90 -6.23 23.36 -20.54
C GLU A 90 -5.43 24.28 -19.62
N ALA A 91 -4.35 23.78 -19.00
CA ALA A 91 -3.43 24.62 -18.23
C ALA A 91 -2.67 25.56 -19.18
N ASP A 92 -3.24 26.77 -19.26
CA ASP A 92 -2.77 28.03 -19.85
C ASP A 92 -1.53 27.90 -20.78
N PRO A 93 -1.69 28.06 -22.12
CA PRO A 93 -0.52 28.35 -22.93
C PRO A 93 0.07 29.62 -22.36
N ARG A 94 1.18 29.50 -21.62
CA ARG A 94 1.95 30.63 -21.08
C ARG A 94 1.86 31.77 -22.09
N PRO A 95 1.49 32.99 -21.66
CA PRO A 95 1.38 34.11 -22.58
C PRO A 95 2.64 34.08 -23.42
N GLN A 96 2.49 33.91 -24.73
CA GLN A 96 3.61 34.07 -25.64
C GLN A 96 4.22 35.39 -25.23
N GLU A 97 5.45 35.35 -24.72
CA GLU A 97 6.23 36.56 -24.58
C GLU A 97 6.15 37.19 -25.96
N ASP A 98 5.47 38.34 -25.99
CA ASP A 98 5.28 39.17 -27.16
C ASP A 98 6.68 39.64 -27.53
N ASP A 99 7.38 38.79 -28.29
CA ASP A 99 8.66 39.10 -28.92
C ASP A 99 8.38 40.30 -29.81
N GLY A 100 8.57 41.50 -29.26
CA GLY A 100 8.29 42.81 -29.85
C GLY A 100 9.02 43.04 -31.16
N ARG A 101 8.59 42.35 -32.21
CA ARG A 101 8.94 42.62 -33.60
C ARG A 101 7.81 43.42 -34.21
N SER A 102 8.05 44.72 -34.28
CA SER A 102 7.28 45.67 -35.06
C SER A 102 7.12 45.16 -36.50
N PRO A 103 5.89 45.07 -37.06
CA PRO A 103 5.70 44.76 -38.46
C PRO A 103 5.68 46.07 -39.25
N GLU A 104 6.85 46.46 -39.75
CA GLU A 104 6.90 47.22 -41.00
C GLU A 104 7.21 46.21 -42.12
N ASP A 105 6.50 46.37 -43.24
CA ASP A 105 6.58 45.60 -44.48
C ASP A 105 5.86 44.23 -44.53
N SER A 106 4.57 44.25 -44.85
CA SER A 106 4.11 43.51 -46.04
C SER A 106 2.78 44.05 -46.57
N MET A 107 2.85 44.46 -47.83
CA MET A 107 1.74 44.97 -48.64
C MET A 107 0.78 43.85 -49.07
N GLU A 108 -0.49 44.24 -49.18
CA GLU A 108 -1.50 43.79 -50.14
C GLU A 108 -1.62 42.28 -50.44
N ALA A 109 -2.60 41.64 -49.77
CA ALA A 109 -3.32 40.51 -50.35
C ALA A 109 -4.82 40.64 -50.06
N ALA A 110 -5.60 40.61 -51.14
CA ALA A 110 -7.06 40.75 -51.18
C ALA A 110 -7.80 39.70 -50.32
N PRO A 111 -9.01 40.01 -49.80
CA PRO A 111 -9.79 39.06 -49.02
C PRO A 111 -10.34 37.96 -49.95
N LYS A 112 -9.83 36.74 -49.79
CA LYS A 112 -10.51 35.55 -50.32
C LYS A 112 -11.71 35.26 -49.41
N LEU A 113 -12.91 35.44 -49.96
CA LEU A 113 -14.15 34.83 -49.47
C LEU A 113 -13.90 33.33 -49.29
N GLN A 114 -13.81 32.87 -48.04
CA GLN A 114 -13.89 31.46 -47.72
C GLN A 114 -15.36 31.04 -47.86
N GLU A 115 -15.61 30.20 -48.86
CA GLU A 115 -16.83 29.41 -48.94
C GLU A 115 -16.89 28.50 -47.71
N ASP A 116 -17.94 28.70 -46.92
CA ASP A 116 -18.30 27.89 -45.76
C ASP A 116 -18.80 26.53 -46.29
N ASP A 117 -17.86 25.63 -46.60
CA ASP A 117 -18.14 24.23 -46.90
C ASP A 117 -18.77 23.63 -45.63
N GLY A 118 -20.10 23.56 -45.60
CA GLY A 118 -20.96 23.02 -44.53
C GLY A 118 -20.76 21.52 -44.24
N ARG A 119 -19.51 21.06 -44.15
CA ARG A 119 -19.14 19.80 -43.56
C ARG A 119 -19.38 19.92 -42.06
N GLU A 120 -20.44 19.26 -41.60
CA GLU A 120 -20.62 18.93 -40.18
C GLU A 120 -19.28 18.46 -39.63
N LYS A 121 -18.68 19.27 -38.74
CA LYS A 121 -17.51 18.85 -37.98
C LYS A 121 -17.87 17.55 -37.29
N ALA A 122 -17.18 16.48 -37.65
CA ALA A 122 -17.32 15.21 -36.96
C ALA A 122 -17.27 15.46 -35.45
N PRO A 123 -18.19 14.89 -34.66
CA PRO A 123 -18.26 15.16 -33.23
C PRO A 123 -16.87 14.98 -32.63
N GLU A 124 -16.36 16.05 -32.02
CA GLU A 124 -15.05 16.01 -31.37
C GLU A 124 -15.08 14.84 -30.39
N LYS A 125 -14.14 13.90 -30.59
CA LYS A 125 -13.99 12.78 -29.67
C LYS A 125 -13.84 13.36 -28.26
N PRO A 126 -14.59 12.84 -27.26
CA PRO A 126 -14.51 13.35 -25.90
C PRO A 126 -13.03 13.37 -25.47
N LYS A 127 -12.52 14.56 -25.15
CA LYS A 127 -11.18 14.72 -24.60
C LYS A 127 -11.17 14.02 -23.25
N VAL A 128 -10.48 12.88 -23.17
CA VAL A 128 -10.29 12.16 -21.91
C VAL A 128 -9.42 13.02 -21.02
N VAL A 129 -10.03 13.52 -19.96
CA VAL A 129 -9.39 14.36 -18.97
C VAL A 129 -8.32 13.54 -18.24
N ARG A 130 -7.07 14.02 -18.24
CA ARG A 130 -5.98 13.37 -17.51
C ARG A 130 -5.79 14.10 -16.18
N TYR A 131 -5.86 13.35 -15.08
CA TYR A 131 -5.40 13.80 -13.77
C TYR A 131 -4.31 12.84 -13.28
N PHE A 132 -3.41 13.34 -12.44
CA PHE A 132 -2.52 12.48 -11.67
C PHE A 132 -3.34 11.78 -10.57
N ALA A 133 -3.29 10.46 -10.56
CA ALA A 133 -3.85 9.67 -9.48
C ALA A 133 -2.98 9.84 -8.22
N ASP A 134 -3.61 9.98 -7.05
CA ASP A 134 -2.89 10.06 -5.78
C ASP A 134 -2.13 8.75 -5.55
N ILE A 135 -2.85 7.64 -5.65
CA ILE A 135 -2.29 6.31 -5.46
C ILE A 135 -2.72 5.34 -6.56
N ARG A 136 -1.85 4.37 -6.85
CA ARG A 136 -2.20 3.18 -7.61
C ARG A 136 -2.06 1.95 -6.76
N MET A 137 -2.97 1.00 -6.98
CA MET A 137 -3.01 -0.27 -6.29
C MET A 137 -2.89 -1.39 -7.32
N ALA A 138 -1.81 -2.16 -7.24
CA ALA A 138 -1.56 -3.35 -8.03
C ALA A 138 -1.92 -4.59 -7.22
N GLY A 139 -3.14 -5.08 -7.44
CA GLY A 139 -3.66 -6.31 -6.87
C GLY A 139 -3.60 -7.49 -7.83
N GLY A 140 -4.44 -8.49 -7.56
CA GLY A 140 -4.73 -9.61 -8.43
C GLY A 140 -4.38 -10.98 -7.85
N THR A 141 -3.53 -11.07 -6.83
CA THR A 141 -3.20 -12.36 -6.18
C THR A 141 -4.14 -12.66 -5.01
N GLY A 142 -5.43 -12.43 -5.24
CA GLY A 142 -6.50 -12.48 -4.26
C GLY A 142 -7.52 -11.36 -4.50
N PRO A 143 -8.32 -11.39 -5.59
CA PRO A 143 -9.25 -10.28 -5.90
C PRO A 143 -10.25 -9.93 -4.80
N LEU A 144 -10.58 -10.88 -3.92
CA LEU A 144 -11.38 -10.63 -2.71
C LEU A 144 -10.59 -9.84 -1.65
N SER A 145 -9.31 -10.16 -1.47
CA SER A 145 -8.43 -9.36 -0.61
C SER A 145 -8.22 -7.97 -1.21
N ASP A 146 -8.08 -7.83 -2.53
CA ASP A 146 -8.00 -6.50 -3.17
C ASP A 146 -9.23 -5.64 -2.84
N ALA A 147 -10.43 -6.22 -2.93
CA ALA A 147 -11.67 -5.54 -2.59
C ALA A 147 -11.79 -5.20 -1.11
N THR A 148 -11.31 -6.08 -0.23
CA THR A 148 -11.33 -5.87 1.22
C THR A 148 -10.34 -4.77 1.61
N ALA A 149 -9.12 -4.80 1.07
CA ALA A 149 -8.15 -3.73 1.24
C ALA A 149 -8.67 -2.37 0.72
N LEU A 150 -9.37 -2.36 -0.41
CA LEU A 150 -9.99 -1.12 -0.91
C LEU A 150 -11.11 -0.61 0.00
N GLU A 151 -11.99 -1.50 0.50
CA GLU A 151 -13.01 -1.12 1.47
C GLU A 151 -12.38 -0.55 2.75
N ASN A 152 -11.36 -1.21 3.28
CA ASN A 152 -10.63 -0.77 4.46
C ASN A 152 -9.96 0.59 4.23
N LEU A 153 -9.40 0.84 3.04
CA LEU A 153 -8.86 2.15 2.67
C LEU A 153 -9.92 3.24 2.71
N VAL A 154 -11.08 3.00 2.09
CA VAL A 154 -12.20 3.94 2.12
C VAL A 154 -12.65 4.21 3.55
N ARG A 155 -12.79 3.17 4.39
CA ARG A 155 -13.16 3.29 5.80
C ARG A 155 -12.15 4.08 6.62
N GLN A 156 -10.85 3.83 6.42
CA GLN A 156 -9.77 4.51 7.13
C GLN A 156 -9.73 5.99 6.76
N MET A 157 -9.79 6.31 5.47
CA MET A 157 -9.73 7.69 4.98
C MET A 157 -10.97 8.51 5.38
N SER A 158 -12.14 7.88 5.37
CA SER A 158 -13.40 8.48 5.80
C SER A 158 -13.65 8.40 7.31
N LYS A 159 -12.78 7.73 8.09
CA LYS A 159 -12.92 7.50 9.54
C LYS A 159 -14.33 7.09 10.00
N ILE A 160 -14.99 6.21 9.26
CA ILE A 160 -16.31 5.66 9.63
C ILE A 160 -16.22 4.36 10.45
N GLY A 161 -15.01 3.83 10.66
CA GLY A 161 -14.79 2.56 11.35
C GLY A 161 -15.58 1.40 10.75
N HIS A 162 -16.22 0.60 11.62
CA HIS A 162 -17.05 -0.55 11.23
C HIS A 162 -18.53 -0.21 10.99
N ALA A 163 -18.89 1.07 10.87
CA ALA A 163 -20.28 1.46 10.61
C ALA A 163 -20.78 0.83 9.29
N PRO A 164 -22.07 0.43 9.21
CA PRO A 164 -22.65 -0.12 8.00
C PRO A 164 -22.69 0.93 6.87
N LEU A 165 -22.45 0.51 5.62
CA LEU A 165 -22.43 1.38 4.43
C LEU A 165 -23.84 1.73 3.93
N ASN A 166 -24.58 2.47 4.75
CA ASN A 166 -25.90 3.04 4.47
C ASN A 166 -25.81 4.44 3.83
N GLN A 167 -26.95 5.09 3.53
CA GLN A 167 -26.96 6.39 2.87
C GLN A 167 -26.19 7.48 3.64
N GLU A 168 -26.31 7.51 4.96
CA GLU A 168 -25.65 8.51 5.82
C GLU A 168 -24.13 8.37 5.77
N THR A 169 -23.61 7.15 5.95
CA THR A 169 -22.17 6.87 5.89
C THR A 169 -21.60 7.06 4.48
N ARG A 170 -22.38 6.79 3.43
CA ARG A 170 -21.99 7.08 2.04
C ARG A 170 -21.76 8.57 1.83
N GLU A 171 -22.62 9.42 2.37
CA GLU A 171 -22.44 10.86 2.27
C GLU A 171 -21.18 11.34 3.02
N GLN A 172 -20.92 10.80 4.21
CA GLN A 172 -19.69 11.09 4.96
C GLN A 172 -18.43 10.65 4.20
N ILE A 173 -18.46 9.48 3.56
CA ILE A 173 -17.35 9.02 2.70
C ILE A 173 -17.15 10.02 1.54
N ALA A 174 -18.23 10.38 0.87
CA ALA A 174 -18.16 11.23 -0.30
C ALA A 174 -17.63 12.65 0.01
N GLU A 175 -17.98 13.19 1.17
CA GLU A 175 -17.43 14.43 1.71
C GLU A 175 -15.94 14.28 2.05
N ARG A 176 -15.57 13.28 2.84
CA ARG A 176 -14.18 13.11 3.34
C ARG A 176 -13.18 12.68 2.27
N MET A 177 -13.66 12.06 1.19
CA MET A 177 -12.85 11.61 0.06
C MET A 177 -13.12 12.42 -1.21
N GLU A 178 -13.71 13.61 -1.09
CA GLU A 178 -14.13 14.42 -2.25
C GLU A 178 -12.98 14.77 -3.23
N ASN A 179 -11.74 14.87 -2.72
CA ASN A 179 -10.54 15.24 -3.48
C ASN A 179 -9.62 14.04 -3.79
N PHE A 180 -10.05 12.83 -3.43
CA PHE A 180 -9.30 11.60 -3.67
C PHE A 180 -9.31 11.21 -5.15
N SER A 181 -8.18 10.72 -5.65
CA SER A 181 -8.10 9.99 -6.91
C SER A 181 -7.19 8.78 -6.76
N GLY A 182 -7.64 7.61 -7.17
CA GLY A 182 -6.81 6.41 -7.15
C GLY A 182 -7.20 5.43 -8.24
N VAL A 183 -6.29 4.53 -8.61
CA VAL A 183 -6.59 3.48 -9.59
C VAL A 183 -6.23 2.13 -9.03
N MET A 184 -7.16 1.18 -9.09
CA MET A 184 -6.92 -0.19 -8.67
C MET A 184 -6.95 -1.14 -9.86
N TYR A 185 -5.90 -1.95 -9.98
CA TYR A 185 -5.78 -3.02 -10.95
C TYR A 185 -5.90 -4.37 -10.22
N SER A 186 -7.05 -5.02 -10.31
CA SER A 186 -7.22 -6.40 -9.86
C SER A 186 -7.05 -7.32 -11.06
N MET A 187 -5.83 -7.83 -11.24
CA MET A 187 -5.45 -8.57 -12.43
C MET A 187 -4.76 -9.89 -12.04
N PRO A 188 -5.46 -11.02 -11.91
CA PRO A 188 -4.83 -12.26 -11.45
C PRO A 188 -3.82 -12.83 -12.45
N PRO A 189 -2.56 -13.13 -12.06
CA PRO A 189 -1.59 -13.78 -12.95
C PRO A 189 -1.96 -15.21 -13.29
N PRO A 190 -1.66 -15.70 -14.51
CA PRO A 190 -1.67 -17.13 -14.76
C PRO A 190 -0.60 -17.78 -13.89
N ARG A 191 -0.93 -18.89 -13.22
CA ARG A 191 0.00 -19.61 -12.32
C ARG A 191 0.45 -20.94 -12.89
N ASP A 192 -0.44 -21.57 -13.63
CA ASP A 192 -0.18 -22.72 -14.47
C ASP A 192 0.96 -22.40 -15.48
N LYS A 193 2.01 -23.23 -15.51
CA LYS A 193 3.15 -23.10 -16.45
C LYS A 193 2.74 -23.22 -17.93
N LYS A 194 1.84 -24.14 -18.27
CA LYS A 194 1.30 -24.31 -19.63
C LYS A 194 0.53 -23.07 -20.05
N ARG A 195 -0.30 -22.53 -19.16
CA ARG A 195 -1.08 -21.32 -19.42
C ARG A 195 -0.19 -20.08 -19.49
N LEU A 196 0.83 -19.97 -18.66
CA LEU A 196 1.88 -18.96 -18.79
C LEU A 196 2.58 -19.04 -20.16
N ALA A 197 2.84 -20.26 -20.67
CA ALA A 197 3.42 -20.43 -22.00
C ALA A 197 2.46 -20.00 -23.13
N LEU A 198 1.16 -20.26 -22.98
CA LEU A 198 0.12 -19.94 -23.96
C LEU A 198 -0.28 -18.45 -23.94
N GLU A 199 -0.56 -17.91 -22.76
CA GLU A 199 -1.19 -16.60 -22.56
C GLU A 199 -0.22 -15.54 -22.02
N GLY A 200 0.99 -15.91 -21.60
CA GLY A 200 1.89 -15.02 -20.85
C GLY A 200 2.26 -13.73 -21.58
N ARG A 201 2.38 -13.78 -22.92
CA ARG A 201 2.61 -12.57 -23.73
C ARG A 201 1.40 -11.64 -23.72
N THR A 202 0.20 -12.18 -23.94
CA THR A 202 -1.05 -11.41 -23.92
C THR A 202 -1.26 -10.78 -22.54
N TYR A 203 -1.08 -11.56 -21.48
CA TYR A 203 -1.17 -11.07 -20.10
C TYR A 203 -0.18 -9.94 -19.82
N LYS A 204 1.09 -10.10 -20.19
CA LYS A 204 2.12 -9.05 -20.04
C LYS A 204 1.73 -7.78 -20.80
N ASN A 205 1.17 -7.90 -21.99
CA ASN A 205 0.71 -6.76 -22.78
C ASN A 205 -0.47 -6.07 -22.09
N LEU A 206 -1.50 -6.81 -21.67
CA LEU A 206 -2.64 -6.26 -20.93
C LEU A 206 -2.18 -5.55 -19.64
N TYR A 207 -1.23 -6.12 -18.91
CA TYR A 207 -0.64 -5.51 -17.74
C TYR A 207 0.10 -4.21 -18.03
N ARG A 208 0.88 -4.20 -19.11
CA ARG A 208 1.59 -2.99 -19.55
C ARG A 208 0.58 -1.93 -19.96
N ASP A 209 -0.38 -2.27 -20.80
CA ASP A 209 -1.38 -1.34 -21.33
C ASP A 209 -2.28 -0.80 -20.19
N ALA A 210 -2.71 -1.66 -19.27
CA ALA A 210 -3.43 -1.27 -18.05
C ALA A 210 -2.70 -0.15 -17.32
N ARG A 211 -1.37 -0.29 -17.21
CA ARG A 211 -0.57 0.56 -16.37
C ARG A 211 -0.07 1.80 -17.10
N GLU A 212 0.16 1.78 -18.40
CA GLU A 212 0.64 2.96 -19.15
C GLU A 212 -0.33 4.16 -19.16
N ASP A 213 -1.61 3.96 -18.82
CA ASP A 213 -2.66 4.94 -19.10
C ASP A 213 -2.79 6.13 -18.14
N LEU A 214 -2.31 6.06 -16.89
CA LEU A 214 -2.51 7.14 -15.89
C LEU A 214 -1.27 7.34 -14.99
N PRO A 215 -0.55 8.46 -15.05
CA PRO A 215 0.55 8.69 -14.11
C PRO A 215 0.04 8.77 -12.67
N CYS A 216 0.85 8.37 -11.70
CA CYS A 216 0.49 8.39 -10.29
C CYS A 216 1.66 8.81 -9.40
N THR A 217 1.35 9.27 -8.20
CA THR A 217 2.38 9.65 -7.22
C THR A 217 3.07 8.42 -6.62
N SER A 218 2.33 7.33 -6.41
CA SER A 218 2.89 6.07 -5.92
C SER A 218 2.13 4.84 -6.36
N LEU A 219 2.87 3.74 -6.46
CA LEU A 219 2.33 2.42 -6.75
C LEU A 219 2.48 1.50 -5.55
N HIS A 220 1.36 0.99 -5.05
CA HIS A 220 1.27 0.07 -3.93
C HIS A 220 0.93 -1.33 -4.45
N ILE A 221 1.68 -2.34 -4.03
CA ILE A 221 1.42 -3.74 -4.38
C ILE A 221 0.56 -4.33 -3.26
N LEU A 222 -0.67 -4.79 -3.55
CA LEU A 222 -1.61 -5.29 -2.54
C LEU A 222 -1.37 -6.77 -2.16
N THR A 223 -0.12 -7.25 -2.30
CA THR A 223 0.22 -8.65 -2.03
C THR A 223 1.65 -8.80 -1.57
N ASN A 224 1.83 -9.51 -0.45
CA ASN A 224 3.15 -9.80 0.08
C ASN A 224 4.02 -10.56 -0.93
N THR A 225 3.49 -11.61 -1.58
CA THR A 225 4.25 -12.36 -2.58
C THR A 225 4.67 -11.53 -3.79
N GLY A 226 3.88 -10.52 -4.17
CA GLY A 226 4.21 -9.62 -5.29
C GLY A 226 5.44 -8.77 -5.03
N HIS A 227 5.75 -8.44 -3.78
CA HIS A 227 6.92 -7.65 -3.41
C HIS A 227 8.24 -8.35 -3.71
N SER A 228 8.25 -9.68 -3.76
CA SER A 228 9.45 -10.41 -4.22
C SER A 228 9.85 -10.09 -5.66
N ASN A 229 8.92 -9.59 -6.46
CA ASN A 229 9.13 -9.19 -7.84
C ASN A 229 8.94 -7.67 -8.00
N LYS A 230 9.05 -6.88 -6.92
CA LYS A 230 8.96 -5.41 -6.95
C LYS A 230 9.82 -4.80 -8.04
N TRP A 231 11.02 -5.35 -8.29
CA TRP A 231 11.92 -4.91 -9.35
C TRP A 231 11.28 -4.86 -10.74
N VAL A 232 10.32 -5.75 -11.05
CA VAL A 232 9.57 -5.72 -12.33
C VAL A 232 8.75 -4.45 -12.43
N PHE A 233 8.25 -3.95 -11.31
CA PHE A 233 7.47 -2.74 -11.23
C PHE A 233 8.32 -1.48 -11.23
N SER A 234 9.57 -1.59 -10.79
CA SER A 234 10.53 -0.48 -10.80
C SER A 234 11.26 -0.33 -12.15
N TRP A 235 11.21 -1.35 -13.02
CA TRP A 235 11.97 -1.35 -14.27
C TRP A 235 11.31 -0.48 -15.36
N ASP A 236 12.08 0.46 -15.93
CA ASP A 236 11.64 1.42 -16.97
C ASP A 236 11.01 0.77 -18.20
N LEU A 237 11.42 -0.44 -18.56
CA LEU A 237 10.90 -1.14 -19.74
C LEU A 237 9.47 -1.71 -19.53
N PHE A 238 9.04 -1.88 -18.28
CA PHE A 238 7.69 -2.36 -17.98
C PHE A 238 6.82 -1.24 -17.45
N LEU A 239 7.31 -0.51 -16.45
CA LEU A 239 6.52 0.47 -15.71
C LEU A 239 7.31 1.76 -15.44
N GLY A 240 8.57 1.64 -15.02
CA GLY A 240 9.47 2.77 -14.78
C GLY A 240 9.08 3.70 -13.64
N GLN A 241 10.05 4.02 -12.79
CA GLN A 241 9.89 5.03 -11.75
C GLN A 241 9.48 6.39 -12.36
N LYS A 242 9.93 6.69 -13.59
CA LYS A 242 9.58 7.91 -14.31
C LYS A 242 8.08 8.11 -14.54
N LYS A 243 7.28 7.04 -14.64
CA LYS A 243 5.84 7.14 -14.93
C LYS A 243 4.93 7.00 -13.70
N PHE A 244 5.36 6.26 -12.68
CA PHE A 244 4.51 5.89 -11.54
C PHE A 244 5.06 6.33 -10.18
N GLY A 245 6.16 7.09 -10.18
CA GLY A 245 6.87 7.43 -8.97
C GLY A 245 7.45 6.18 -8.29
N ASP A 246 7.55 6.26 -6.97
CA ASP A 246 8.08 5.17 -6.17
C ASP A 246 7.10 4.00 -6.13
N VAL A 247 7.64 2.79 -6.31
CA VAL A 247 6.95 1.55 -5.96
C VAL A 247 7.16 1.35 -4.46
N ASP A 248 6.10 1.45 -3.68
CA ASP A 248 6.17 1.32 -2.23
C ASP A 248 6.40 -0.16 -1.86
N ASP A 249 7.47 -0.44 -1.13
CA ASP A 249 7.66 -1.76 -0.52
C ASP A 249 6.93 -1.81 0.83
N MET A 250 5.70 -2.28 0.80
CA MET A 250 4.86 -2.32 1.98
C MET A 250 5.34 -3.37 3.00
N THR A 251 6.13 -4.38 2.57
CA THR A 251 6.70 -5.38 3.50
C THR A 251 7.76 -4.76 4.41
N VAL A 252 8.54 -3.80 3.89
CA VAL A 252 9.51 -3.02 4.68
C VAL A 252 8.78 -2.16 5.72
N LYS A 253 7.67 -1.52 5.33
CA LYS A 253 6.87 -0.69 6.24
C LYS A 253 6.25 -1.50 7.38
N VAL A 254 5.70 -2.68 7.08
CA VAL A 254 5.23 -3.63 8.11
C VAL A 254 6.37 -4.04 9.03
N ALA A 255 7.53 -4.41 8.50
CA ALA A 255 8.67 -4.83 9.33
C ALA A 255 9.16 -3.70 10.25
N ARG A 256 9.06 -2.44 9.80
CA ARG A 256 9.33 -1.27 10.64
C ARG A 256 8.29 -1.10 11.74
N ARG A 257 7.00 -1.17 11.43
CA ARG A 257 5.94 -1.07 12.45
C ARG A 257 6.13 -2.10 13.57
N ILE A 258 6.50 -3.34 13.18
CA ILE A 258 6.82 -4.39 14.15
C ILE A 258 8.01 -4.01 15.02
N GLU A 259 9.06 -3.41 14.46
CA GLU A 259 10.23 -2.92 15.19
C GLU A 259 9.90 -1.76 16.15
N ASP A 260 9.11 -0.79 15.71
CA ASP A 260 8.71 0.35 16.53
C ASP A 260 7.88 -0.09 17.75
N GLU A 261 7.12 -1.17 17.60
CA GLU A 261 6.31 -1.74 18.67
C GLU A 261 7.02 -2.86 19.44
N ALA A 262 8.10 -3.45 18.92
CA ALA A 262 8.71 -4.65 19.46
C ALA A 262 9.17 -4.49 20.91
N ARG A 263 8.92 -5.52 21.72
CA ARG A 263 9.52 -5.64 23.06
C ARG A 263 10.94 -6.20 22.95
N ASN A 264 11.72 -6.10 24.03
CA ASN A 264 12.99 -6.82 24.11
C ASN A 264 12.76 -8.32 23.91
N ASN A 265 13.51 -8.94 22.99
CA ASN A 265 13.36 -10.34 22.59
C ASN A 265 12.01 -10.66 21.93
N GLU A 266 11.47 -9.76 21.10
CA GLU A 266 10.26 -10.00 20.31
C GLU A 266 10.45 -11.20 19.36
N ARG A 267 9.49 -12.13 19.38
CA ARG A 267 9.49 -13.36 18.58
C ARG A 267 8.20 -13.44 17.78
N VAL A 268 8.31 -13.27 16.46
CA VAL A 268 7.16 -13.12 15.57
C VAL A 268 6.94 -14.40 14.79
N LEU A 269 5.81 -15.07 15.01
CA LEU A 269 5.34 -16.17 14.17
C LEU A 269 4.74 -15.60 12.88
N ILE A 270 5.39 -15.87 11.77
CA ILE A 270 4.99 -15.39 10.44
C ILE A 270 4.09 -16.44 9.80
N LEU A 271 2.85 -16.04 9.52
CA LEU A 271 1.82 -16.88 8.93
C LEU A 271 1.57 -16.36 7.51
N GLY A 272 2.02 -17.10 6.51
CA GLY A 272 2.04 -16.65 5.12
C GLY A 272 1.94 -17.78 4.11
N THR A 273 1.98 -17.40 2.84
CA THR A 273 2.08 -18.39 1.75
C THR A 273 3.43 -19.11 1.77
N HIS A 274 3.44 -20.33 1.27
CA HIS A 274 4.68 -21.11 1.11
C HIS A 274 5.73 -20.38 0.25
N GLU A 275 5.30 -19.62 -0.76
CA GLU A 275 6.19 -18.88 -1.65
C GLU A 275 6.83 -17.66 -0.96
N ALA A 276 6.08 -16.93 -0.13
CA ALA A 276 6.62 -15.83 0.66
C ALA A 276 7.69 -16.33 1.65
N ASP A 277 7.43 -17.47 2.30
CA ASP A 277 8.36 -18.14 3.21
C ASP A 277 9.64 -18.58 2.49
N LYS A 278 9.48 -19.23 1.33
CA LYS A 278 10.61 -19.70 0.51
C LYS A 278 11.53 -18.56 0.10
N LYS A 279 10.95 -17.39 -0.18
CA LYS A 279 11.68 -16.16 -0.53
C LYS A 279 12.17 -15.36 0.67
N LYS A 280 11.84 -15.79 1.89
CA LYS A 280 12.24 -15.15 3.15
C LYS A 280 11.93 -13.65 3.20
N LEU A 281 10.75 -13.26 2.70
CA LEU A 281 10.34 -11.84 2.64
C LEU A 281 10.43 -11.17 4.01
N TYR A 282 9.64 -11.63 4.97
CA TYR A 282 9.68 -11.10 6.35
C TYR A 282 10.86 -11.60 7.19
N PRO A 283 11.29 -12.88 7.12
CA PRO A 283 12.40 -13.34 7.96
C PRO A 283 13.67 -12.50 7.84
N ASN A 284 14.04 -12.09 6.63
CA ASN A 284 15.22 -11.25 6.42
C ASN A 284 15.02 -9.83 7.00
N LEU A 285 13.85 -9.23 6.76
CA LEU A 285 13.52 -7.88 7.23
C LEU A 285 13.47 -7.79 8.75
N LEU A 286 12.90 -8.77 9.43
CA LEU A 286 12.81 -8.82 10.89
C LEU A 286 14.15 -9.16 11.54
N SER A 287 14.93 -10.08 10.94
CA SER A 287 16.27 -10.42 11.45
C SER A 287 17.22 -9.21 11.42
N ASN A 288 17.10 -8.33 10.41
CA ASN A 288 17.82 -7.05 10.34
C ASN A 288 17.50 -6.10 11.51
N ARG A 289 16.37 -6.30 12.17
CA ARG A 289 15.83 -5.45 13.23
C ARG A 289 15.93 -6.12 14.61
N SER A 290 16.73 -7.19 14.70
CA SER A 290 16.93 -7.97 15.93
C SER A 290 15.63 -8.59 16.48
N ILE A 291 14.66 -8.82 15.61
CA ILE A 291 13.41 -9.52 15.91
C ILE A 291 13.54 -10.96 15.43
N GLU A 292 13.19 -11.92 16.29
CA GLU A 292 13.26 -13.34 15.93
C GLU A 292 12.07 -13.71 15.04
N ALA A 293 12.36 -13.98 13.76
CA ALA A 293 11.37 -14.47 12.80
C ALA A 293 11.18 -15.98 12.94
N ILE A 294 9.96 -16.40 13.26
CA ILE A 294 9.58 -17.81 13.39
C ILE A 294 8.70 -18.19 12.19
N LEU A 295 9.04 -19.28 11.52
CA LEU A 295 8.22 -19.88 10.47
C LEU A 295 7.61 -21.21 10.97
N PRO A 296 6.37 -21.55 10.57
CA PRO A 296 5.83 -22.87 10.83
C PRO A 296 6.67 -23.93 10.10
N THR A 297 7.26 -24.84 10.86
CA THR A 297 8.12 -25.92 10.35
C THR A 297 7.80 -27.23 11.06
N GLY A 298 8.09 -28.36 10.40
CA GLY A 298 7.77 -29.69 10.92
C GLY A 298 6.39 -30.17 10.49
N LYS A 299 5.72 -30.97 11.33
CA LYS A 299 4.42 -31.56 11.02
C LYS A 299 3.31 -30.97 11.87
N PHE A 300 2.14 -30.80 11.28
CA PHE A 300 0.88 -30.55 11.97
C PHE A 300 -0.07 -31.73 11.68
N GLY A 301 -0.27 -32.58 12.68
CA GLY A 301 -0.90 -33.88 12.46
C GLY A 301 -0.11 -34.73 11.46
N ARG A 302 -0.73 -35.08 10.33
CA ARG A 302 -0.11 -35.87 9.26
C ARG A 302 0.55 -35.02 8.17
N HIS A 303 0.28 -33.72 8.15
CA HIS A 303 0.67 -32.82 7.07
C HIS A 303 1.98 -32.09 7.39
N ASP A 304 2.72 -31.73 6.35
CA ASP A 304 3.76 -30.70 6.46
C ASP A 304 3.11 -29.37 6.84
N ALA A 305 3.68 -28.67 7.82
CA ALA A 305 3.08 -27.47 8.38
C ALA A 305 2.86 -26.36 7.35
N LYS A 306 3.81 -26.18 6.43
CA LYS A 306 3.74 -25.13 5.40
C LYS A 306 2.70 -25.47 4.35
N LEU A 307 2.64 -26.73 3.94
CA LEU A 307 1.63 -27.19 2.99
C LEU A 307 0.22 -27.14 3.61
N TYR A 308 0.10 -27.43 4.91
CA TYR A 308 -1.17 -27.34 5.61
C TYR A 308 -1.66 -25.89 5.72
N LEU A 309 -0.80 -24.95 6.11
CA LEU A 309 -1.13 -23.52 6.12
C LEU A 309 -1.48 -23.00 4.71
N GLN A 310 -0.74 -23.44 3.68
CA GLN A 310 -1.07 -23.11 2.30
C GLN A 310 -2.46 -23.63 1.90
N SER A 311 -2.82 -24.85 2.30
CA SER A 311 -4.15 -25.40 2.05
C SER A 311 -5.26 -24.58 2.72
N ILE A 312 -5.03 -24.06 3.93
CA ILE A 312 -5.96 -23.14 4.61
C ILE A 312 -6.12 -21.86 3.78
N ILE A 313 -5.01 -21.23 3.39
CA ILE A 313 -5.02 -20.01 2.57
C ILE A 313 -5.79 -20.23 1.27
N ASP A 314 -5.58 -21.36 0.60
CA ASP A 314 -6.26 -21.69 -0.66
C ASP A 314 -7.77 -21.89 -0.47
N GLN A 315 -8.22 -22.51 0.63
CA GLN A 315 -9.65 -22.59 0.96
C GLN A 315 -10.23 -21.19 1.23
N THR A 316 -9.52 -20.35 1.95
CA THR A 316 -9.94 -18.96 2.20
C THR A 316 -10.07 -18.16 0.91
N LYS A 317 -9.10 -18.27 -0.01
CA LYS A 317 -9.15 -17.66 -1.35
C LYS A 317 -10.36 -18.07 -2.17
N ALA A 318 -10.80 -19.31 -1.99
CA ALA A 318 -11.99 -19.88 -2.61
C ALA A 318 -13.30 -19.51 -1.89
N GLY A 319 -13.25 -18.70 -0.81
CA GLY A 319 -14.41 -18.33 -0.01
C GLY A 319 -14.98 -19.47 0.85
N ARG A 320 -14.16 -20.48 1.19
CA ARG A 320 -14.59 -21.72 1.85
C ARG A 320 -14.21 -21.76 3.35
N VAL A 321 -14.26 -20.62 4.03
CA VAL A 321 -13.87 -20.50 5.45
C VAL A 321 -14.70 -21.40 6.38
N HIS A 322 -15.99 -21.58 6.09
CA HIS A 322 -16.89 -22.47 6.85
C HIS A 322 -16.93 -23.91 6.35
N ALA A 323 -16.30 -24.21 5.21
CA ALA A 323 -16.25 -25.58 4.72
C ALA A 323 -15.26 -26.40 5.55
N HIS A 324 -15.52 -27.70 5.64
CA HIS A 324 -14.58 -28.64 6.25
C HIS A 324 -13.27 -28.71 5.45
N MET A 325 -12.14 -28.78 6.15
CA MET A 325 -10.85 -29.05 5.51
C MET A 325 -10.86 -30.45 4.87
N PRO A 326 -10.20 -30.66 3.71
CA PRO A 326 -10.20 -31.96 3.05
C PRO A 326 -9.69 -33.09 3.97
N GLY A 327 -10.57 -34.05 4.27
CA GLY A 327 -10.24 -35.20 5.13
C GLY A 327 -10.28 -34.90 6.64
N GLU A 328 -10.79 -33.75 7.06
CA GLU A 328 -10.90 -33.38 8.47
C GLU A 328 -12.32 -32.92 8.86
N PRO A 329 -12.74 -33.14 10.12
CA PRO A 329 -14.04 -32.69 10.61
C PRO A 329 -14.07 -31.20 11.01
N ARG A 330 -12.95 -30.49 10.92
CA ARG A 330 -12.84 -29.07 11.30
C ARG A 330 -13.14 -28.17 10.10
N THR A 331 -13.81 -27.04 10.33
CA THR A 331 -13.92 -26.00 9.31
C THR A 331 -12.55 -25.39 9.02
N CYS A 332 -12.36 -24.77 7.86
CA CYS A 332 -11.13 -24.06 7.50
C CYS A 332 -10.74 -23.00 8.55
N GLY A 333 -11.72 -22.21 9.04
CA GLY A 333 -11.48 -21.23 10.09
C GLY A 333 -11.01 -21.86 11.41
N GLN A 334 -11.66 -22.94 11.86
CA GLN A 334 -11.25 -23.65 13.09
C GLN A 334 -9.87 -24.30 12.94
N ALA A 335 -9.62 -24.92 11.78
CA ALA A 335 -8.32 -25.51 11.45
C ALA A 335 -7.18 -24.49 11.49
N PHE A 336 -7.44 -23.24 11.07
CA PHE A 336 -6.48 -22.14 11.20
C PHE A 336 -6.22 -21.77 12.65
N VAL A 337 -7.27 -21.57 13.46
CA VAL A 337 -7.13 -21.25 14.89
C VAL A 337 -6.29 -22.33 15.60
N ASP A 338 -6.65 -23.61 15.43
CA ASP A 338 -5.93 -24.74 16.03
C ASP A 338 -4.45 -24.76 15.61
N PHE A 339 -4.18 -24.49 14.34
CA PHE A 339 -2.82 -24.43 13.80
C PHE A 339 -2.00 -23.32 14.47
N VAL A 340 -2.54 -22.11 14.53
CA VAL A 340 -1.83 -20.95 15.11
C VAL A 340 -1.58 -21.17 16.60
N VAL A 341 -2.56 -21.63 17.37
CA VAL A 341 -2.43 -21.89 18.81
C VAL A 341 -1.37 -22.95 19.08
N ALA A 342 -1.37 -24.04 18.31
CA ALA A 342 -0.38 -25.11 18.45
C ALA A 342 1.05 -24.61 18.19
N TYR A 343 1.26 -23.83 17.12
CA TYR A 343 2.57 -23.26 16.81
C TYR A 343 2.98 -22.20 17.82
N ALA A 344 2.09 -21.30 18.21
CA ALA A 344 2.38 -20.29 19.21
C ALA A 344 2.86 -20.91 20.54
N LYS A 345 2.19 -21.98 20.98
CA LYS A 345 2.60 -22.77 22.15
C LYS A 345 3.95 -23.45 21.94
N ALA A 346 4.16 -24.12 20.81
CA ALA A 346 5.38 -24.88 20.54
C ALA A 346 6.61 -23.98 20.40
N THR A 347 6.46 -22.83 19.75
CA THR A 347 7.57 -21.92 19.46
C THR A 347 7.73 -20.86 20.53
N ARG A 348 6.76 -20.64 21.43
CA ARG A 348 6.73 -19.54 22.40
C ARG A 348 6.93 -18.18 21.72
N CYS A 349 6.25 -17.95 20.61
CA CYS A 349 6.23 -16.62 20.00
C CYS A 349 5.48 -15.63 20.90
N THR A 350 5.78 -14.35 20.76
CA THR A 350 5.13 -13.25 21.49
C THR A 350 4.23 -12.41 20.59
N SER A 351 4.38 -12.59 19.27
CA SER A 351 3.61 -11.87 18.26
C SER A 351 3.25 -12.77 17.10
N LEU A 352 2.15 -12.43 16.43
CA LEU A 352 1.68 -13.08 15.21
C LEU A 352 1.69 -12.09 14.05
N LEU A 353 2.24 -12.48 12.91
CA LEU A 353 2.20 -11.71 11.67
C LEU A 353 1.36 -12.45 10.63
N PHE A 354 0.20 -11.90 10.30
CA PHE A 354 -0.68 -12.39 9.24
C PHE A 354 -0.19 -11.86 7.88
N SER A 355 0.88 -12.48 7.37
CA SER A 355 1.61 -12.09 6.15
C SER A 355 0.98 -12.54 4.82
N CYS A 356 -0.28 -12.99 4.83
CA CYS A 356 -1.07 -13.22 3.63
C CYS A 356 -2.38 -12.46 3.81
N THR A 357 -2.78 -11.64 2.84
CA THR A 357 -3.96 -10.77 2.93
C THR A 357 -5.27 -11.55 3.06
N GLU A 358 -5.29 -12.83 2.72
CA GLU A 358 -6.44 -13.69 2.99
C GLU A 358 -6.58 -14.13 4.46
N LEU A 359 -5.51 -14.15 5.25
CA LEU A 359 -5.61 -14.55 6.66
C LEU A 359 -6.42 -13.55 7.50
N PRO A 360 -6.23 -12.21 7.37
CA PRO A 360 -7.16 -11.21 7.88
C PRO A 360 -8.62 -11.47 7.51
N MET A 361 -8.89 -11.74 6.24
CA MET A 361 -10.24 -12.02 5.76
C MET A 361 -10.85 -13.26 6.44
N LEU A 362 -10.07 -14.33 6.63
CA LEU A 362 -10.50 -15.51 7.41
C LEU A 362 -10.81 -15.12 8.86
N LEU A 363 -9.91 -14.37 9.49
CA LEU A 363 -10.01 -14.00 10.90
C LEU A 363 -11.24 -13.14 11.20
N HIS A 364 -11.58 -12.21 10.31
CA HIS A 364 -12.77 -11.37 10.43
C HIS A 364 -14.07 -12.04 9.96
N THR A 365 -14.02 -13.28 9.47
CA THR A 365 -15.23 -14.03 9.11
C THR A 365 -15.98 -14.45 10.39
N PRO A 366 -17.31 -14.23 10.49
CA PRO A 366 -18.10 -14.65 11.65
C PRO A 366 -18.10 -16.18 11.81
N ALA A 367 -17.58 -16.69 12.92
CA ALA A 367 -17.66 -18.12 13.26
C ALA A 367 -19.04 -18.47 13.86
N SER A 368 -19.68 -17.51 14.52
CA SER A 368 -21.05 -17.56 15.02
C SER A 368 -21.72 -16.17 14.90
N ALA A 369 -22.94 -16.01 15.41
CA ALA A 369 -23.67 -14.73 15.33
C ALA A 369 -22.93 -13.56 16.01
N ASN A 370 -22.15 -13.83 17.06
CA ASN A 370 -21.53 -12.80 17.91
C ASN A 370 -20.01 -12.93 18.02
N GLN A 371 -19.39 -13.81 17.24
CA GLN A 371 -17.97 -14.13 17.40
C GLN A 371 -17.31 -14.40 16.04
N THR A 372 -16.17 -13.77 15.81
CA THR A 372 -15.31 -14.02 14.64
C THR A 372 -14.26 -15.09 14.94
N TYR A 373 -13.59 -15.62 13.91
CA TYR A 373 -12.44 -16.50 14.13
C TYR A 373 -11.27 -15.78 14.84
N PHE A 374 -11.18 -14.46 14.73
CA PHE A 374 -10.19 -13.68 15.47
C PHE A 374 -10.46 -13.63 16.97
N ASP A 375 -11.74 -13.49 17.36
CA ASP A 375 -12.13 -13.52 18.77
C ASP A 375 -11.81 -14.88 19.38
N ILE A 376 -12.14 -15.98 18.68
CA ILE A 376 -11.78 -17.35 19.11
C ILE A 376 -10.26 -17.50 19.23
N LEU A 377 -9.50 -17.00 18.25
CA LEU A 377 -8.03 -17.06 18.31
C LEU A 377 -7.48 -16.32 19.54
N LYS A 378 -7.98 -15.12 19.83
CA LYS A 378 -7.58 -14.33 21.01
C LYS A 378 -7.90 -15.06 22.30
N GLU A 379 -9.11 -15.64 22.42
CA GLU A 379 -9.53 -16.41 23.58
C GLU A 379 -8.64 -17.64 23.81
N GLU A 380 -8.29 -18.38 22.75
CA GLU A 380 -7.42 -19.55 22.86
C GLU A 380 -5.97 -19.18 23.20
N LEU A 381 -5.44 -18.10 22.62
CA LEU A 381 -4.08 -17.63 22.89
C LEU A 381 -3.94 -17.03 24.29
N ALA A 382 -4.99 -16.39 24.82
CA ALA A 382 -5.01 -15.87 26.20
C ALA A 382 -4.73 -16.97 27.23
N LYS A 383 -5.13 -18.22 26.95
CA LYS A 383 -4.85 -19.39 27.82
C LYS A 383 -3.36 -19.73 27.94
N LEU A 384 -2.51 -19.17 27.07
CA LEU A 384 -1.06 -19.34 27.13
C LEU A 384 -0.38 -18.35 28.10
N ASN A 385 -1.14 -17.43 28.73
CA ASN A 385 -0.62 -16.36 29.60
C ASN A 385 0.48 -15.53 28.92
N VAL A 386 0.33 -15.27 27.62
CA VAL A 386 1.20 -14.40 26.83
C VAL A 386 0.34 -13.27 26.27
N ASP A 387 0.76 -12.04 26.49
CA ASP A 387 0.16 -10.86 25.88
C ASP A 387 0.65 -10.74 24.42
N PHE A 388 -0.11 -11.35 23.52
CA PHE A 388 0.21 -11.41 22.09
C PHE A 388 -0.07 -10.10 21.38
N LYS A 389 0.86 -9.67 20.52
CA LYS A 389 0.56 -8.67 19.48
C LYS A 389 0.17 -9.34 18.18
N TYR A 390 -0.70 -8.66 17.44
CA TYR A 390 -1.26 -9.14 16.19
C TYR A 390 -0.94 -8.11 15.11
N TYR A 391 -0.20 -8.54 14.09
CA TYR A 391 0.17 -7.70 12.97
C TYR A 391 -0.60 -8.18 11.73
N ASP A 392 -1.57 -7.38 11.32
CA ASP A 392 -2.32 -7.59 10.09
C ASP A 392 -1.62 -6.83 8.95
N THR A 393 -1.11 -7.57 7.97
CA THR A 393 -0.42 -6.92 6.84
C THR A 393 -1.34 -6.11 5.94
N GLU A 394 -2.61 -6.51 5.79
CA GLU A 394 -3.56 -5.74 5.00
C GLU A 394 -3.91 -4.43 5.69
N GLU A 395 -4.20 -4.47 7.00
CA GLU A 395 -4.49 -3.28 7.81
C GLU A 395 -3.32 -2.30 7.76
N LEU A 396 -2.10 -2.78 8.04
CA LEU A 396 -0.90 -1.94 7.98
C LEU A 396 -0.62 -1.40 6.57
N PHE A 397 -0.96 -2.16 5.52
CA PHE A 397 -0.85 -1.65 4.16
C PHE A 397 -1.83 -0.51 3.91
N VAL A 398 -3.07 -0.69 4.37
CA VAL A 398 -4.16 0.27 4.22
C VAL A 398 -3.90 1.55 5.01
N GLU A 399 -3.47 1.45 6.27
CA GLU A 399 -3.08 2.59 7.09
C GLU A 399 -2.08 3.46 6.34
N GLU A 400 -1.10 2.83 5.72
CA GLU A 400 0.01 3.53 5.12
C GLU A 400 -0.30 4.11 3.74
N MET A 401 -1.21 3.46 2.99
CA MET A 401 -1.84 4.05 1.81
C MET A 401 -2.73 5.24 2.19
N ALA A 402 -3.49 5.14 3.28
CA ALA A 402 -4.38 6.19 3.77
C ALA A 402 -3.57 7.41 4.21
N THR A 403 -2.52 7.24 5.01
CA THR A 403 -1.63 8.31 5.47
C THR A 403 -1.04 9.07 4.28
N LYS A 404 -0.52 8.34 3.29
CA LYS A 404 0.04 8.93 2.05
C LYS A 404 -1.03 9.68 1.25
N SER A 405 -2.21 9.08 1.07
CA SER A 405 -3.31 9.70 0.33
C SER A 405 -3.89 10.93 1.02
N LEU A 406 -3.99 10.92 2.34
CA LEU A 406 -4.44 12.07 3.13
C LEU A 406 -3.42 13.22 3.05
N SER A 407 -2.12 12.91 3.10
CA SER A 407 -1.07 13.89 2.88
C SER A 407 -1.19 14.54 1.48
N LEU A 408 -1.39 13.74 0.44
CA LEU A 408 -1.57 14.26 -0.93
C LEU A 408 -2.85 15.09 -1.10
N GLN A 409 -3.93 14.75 -0.38
CA GLN A 409 -5.16 15.55 -0.38
C GLN A 409 -4.99 16.90 0.32
N LYS A 410 -4.19 16.95 1.40
CA LYS A 410 -3.84 18.20 2.08
C LYS A 410 -2.85 19.06 1.29
N HIS A 411 -2.02 18.42 0.48
CA HIS A 411 -0.91 19.04 -0.25
C HIS A 411 -0.96 18.72 -1.74
N PRO A 412 -2.00 19.21 -2.46
CA PRO A 412 -2.18 18.91 -3.87
C PRO A 412 -1.01 19.39 -4.75
N GLU A 413 -0.24 20.37 -4.32
CA GLU A 413 1.00 20.83 -4.96
C GLU A 413 2.11 19.77 -5.00
N ILE A 414 2.13 18.81 -4.06
CA ILE A 414 3.05 17.66 -4.15
C ILE A 414 2.72 16.82 -5.38
N ARG A 415 1.44 16.78 -5.80
CA ARG A 415 0.98 16.06 -7.00
C ARG A 415 1.52 16.69 -8.28
N SER A 416 1.68 18.02 -8.33
CA SER A 416 2.10 18.77 -9.53
C SER A 416 3.60 18.66 -9.83
N THR A 417 4.35 18.01 -8.95
CA THR A 417 5.80 17.85 -9.07
C THR A 417 6.22 16.86 -10.17
N PHE A 418 5.30 16.23 -10.87
CA PHE A 418 5.57 15.56 -12.15
C PHE A 418 5.22 16.51 -13.28
N SER A 419 6.23 16.99 -14.02
CA SER A 419 5.96 17.89 -15.15
C SER A 419 5.21 17.15 -16.26
N PHE A 420 4.39 17.90 -17.01
CA PHE A 420 3.70 17.47 -18.23
C PHE A 420 4.62 16.81 -19.28
N ARG A 421 5.94 17.06 -19.21
CA ARG A 421 6.96 16.46 -20.10
C ARG A 421 7.53 15.13 -19.58
N GLY A 422 7.07 14.64 -18.44
CA GLY A 422 7.63 13.46 -17.79
C GLY A 422 8.96 13.72 -17.08
N GLU A 423 9.35 14.99 -16.92
CA GLU A 423 10.48 15.36 -16.06
C GLU A 423 9.97 15.44 -14.61
N SER A 424 10.51 14.57 -13.76
CA SER A 424 10.33 14.63 -12.31
C SER A 424 10.86 15.95 -11.76
N SER A 425 10.13 16.60 -10.85
CA SER A 425 10.66 17.75 -10.12
C SER A 425 11.97 17.39 -9.42
N THR A 426 12.74 18.42 -9.07
CA THR A 426 13.92 18.28 -8.21
C THR A 426 13.58 17.54 -6.91
N TYR A 427 12.45 17.87 -6.27
CA TYR A 427 12.01 17.21 -5.04
C TYR A 427 11.80 15.70 -5.25
N HIS A 428 11.08 15.31 -6.31
CA HIS A 428 10.82 13.91 -6.62
C HIS A 428 12.12 13.17 -6.96
N HIS A 429 12.98 13.76 -7.79
CA HIS A 429 14.28 13.18 -8.16
C HIS A 429 15.17 12.93 -6.95
N LEU A 430 15.19 13.85 -5.98
CA LEU A 430 15.94 13.67 -4.74
C LEU A 430 15.38 12.52 -3.89
N HIS A 431 14.05 12.40 -3.79
CA HIS A 431 13.41 11.29 -3.09
C HIS A 431 13.66 9.95 -3.78
N THR A 432 13.60 9.88 -5.11
CA THR A 432 13.95 8.66 -5.87
C THR A 432 15.39 8.24 -5.58
N LYS A 433 16.35 9.17 -5.63
CA LYS A 433 17.75 8.89 -5.27
C LYS A 433 17.91 8.44 -3.82
N LEU A 434 17.18 9.06 -2.89
CA LEU A 434 17.21 8.65 -1.48
C LEU A 434 16.71 7.20 -1.33
N ASN A 435 15.67 6.82 -2.06
CA ASN A 435 15.15 5.45 -2.08
C ASN A 435 16.16 4.46 -2.70
N GLU A 436 16.89 4.83 -3.75
CA GLU A 436 17.99 3.99 -4.28
C GLU A 436 19.09 3.76 -3.25
N VAL A 437 19.47 4.81 -2.51
CA VAL A 437 20.44 4.71 -1.41
C VAL A 437 19.88 3.84 -0.29
N ARG A 438 18.61 4.02 0.09
CA ARG A 438 17.91 3.18 1.08
C ARG A 438 17.95 1.71 0.71
N ASP A 439 17.51 1.35 -0.50
CA ASP A 439 17.51 -0.03 -1.00
C ASP A 439 18.91 -0.62 -0.98
N THR A 440 19.92 0.17 -1.36
CA THR A 440 21.32 -0.27 -1.33
C THR A 440 21.83 -0.48 0.10
N ILE A 441 21.46 0.39 1.03
CA ILE A 441 21.79 0.23 2.46
C ILE A 441 21.17 -1.05 3.01
N GLU A 442 19.88 -1.32 2.75
CA GLU A 442 19.20 -2.52 3.22
C GLU A 442 19.85 -3.80 2.67
N GLN A 443 20.16 -3.84 1.37
CA GLN A 443 20.91 -4.94 0.75
C GLN A 443 22.29 -5.12 1.38
N HIS A 444 22.95 -4.03 1.77
CA HIS A 444 24.24 -4.10 2.43
C HIS A 444 24.14 -4.61 3.87
N CYS A 445 23.13 -4.18 4.63
CA CYS A 445 22.83 -4.68 5.98
C CYS A 445 22.61 -6.19 6.01
N HIS A 446 21.92 -6.75 5.01
CA HIS A 446 21.70 -8.20 4.90
C HIS A 446 22.99 -9.03 4.90
N LYS A 447 24.10 -8.48 4.36
CA LYS A 447 25.40 -9.17 4.33
C LYS A 447 26.03 -9.31 5.71
N PHE A 448 25.53 -8.57 6.70
CA PHE A 448 26.06 -8.53 8.06
C PHE A 448 25.18 -9.27 9.07
N ILE A 449 24.03 -9.84 8.66
CA ILE A 449 23.20 -10.65 9.56
C ILE A 449 24.01 -11.85 10.07
N GLY A 450 23.99 -12.07 11.38
CA GLY A 450 24.62 -13.24 12.02
C GLY A 450 26.15 -13.21 12.06
N THR A 451 26.79 -12.12 11.60
CA THR A 451 28.24 -12.00 11.69
C THR A 451 28.72 -11.91 13.14
N LYS A 452 29.82 -12.60 13.43
CA LYS A 452 30.55 -12.44 14.72
C LYS A 452 31.63 -11.36 14.64
N ASP A 453 31.95 -10.86 13.44
CA ASP A 453 32.93 -9.80 13.25
C ASP A 453 32.37 -8.46 13.74
N GLU A 454 32.97 -7.96 14.83
CA GLU A 454 32.58 -6.72 15.48
C GLU A 454 32.62 -5.51 14.54
N LYS A 455 33.55 -5.50 13.59
CA LYS A 455 33.64 -4.44 12.59
C LYS A 455 32.42 -4.43 11.68
N GLN A 456 31.95 -5.61 11.25
CA GLN A 456 30.76 -5.72 10.40
C GLN A 456 29.48 -5.38 11.17
N LYS A 457 29.43 -5.70 12.48
CA LYS A 457 28.33 -5.24 13.35
C LYS A 457 28.28 -3.72 13.44
N GLN A 458 29.42 -3.07 13.67
CA GLN A 458 29.48 -1.60 13.73
C GLN A 458 29.03 -0.95 12.41
N LYS A 459 29.44 -1.51 11.26
CA LYS A 459 28.94 -1.07 9.94
C LYS A 459 27.43 -1.22 9.81
N ARG A 460 26.88 -2.37 10.21
CA ARG A 460 25.43 -2.60 10.21
C ARG A 460 24.70 -1.58 11.09
N ASN A 461 25.20 -1.32 12.30
CA ASN A 461 24.56 -0.39 13.23
C ASN A 461 24.46 1.02 12.65
N VAL A 462 25.54 1.55 12.05
CA VAL A 462 25.53 2.88 11.43
C VAL A 462 24.60 2.94 10.21
N LEU A 463 24.58 1.88 9.40
CA LEU A 463 23.67 1.80 8.25
C LEU A 463 22.20 1.77 8.68
N MET A 464 21.86 0.99 9.71
CA MET A 464 20.50 0.97 10.28
C MET A 464 20.12 2.33 10.87
N ALA A 465 21.02 3.01 11.58
CA ALA A 465 20.78 4.36 12.07
C ALA A 465 20.62 5.39 10.93
N THR A 466 21.30 5.19 9.81
CA THR A 466 21.15 6.02 8.61
C THR A 466 19.77 5.82 7.98
N LEU A 467 19.30 4.56 7.89
CA LEU A 467 17.94 4.26 7.44
C LEU A 467 16.89 4.93 8.30
N LYS A 468 17.08 4.92 9.63
CA LYS A 468 16.20 5.59 10.60
C LYS A 468 16.20 7.10 10.43
N TYR A 469 17.37 7.71 10.23
CA TYR A 469 17.50 9.14 9.94
C TYR A 469 16.71 9.57 8.69
N PHE A 470 16.64 8.71 7.66
CA PHE A 470 15.83 9.01 6.47
C PHE A 470 14.32 9.11 6.78
N ASP A 471 13.86 8.56 7.90
CA ASP A 471 12.45 8.59 8.31
C ASP A 471 12.13 9.71 9.28
N ASP A 472 12.91 9.81 10.35
CA ASP A 472 12.60 10.72 11.46
C ASP A 472 13.26 12.09 11.31
N GLY A 473 14.27 12.20 10.43
CA GLY A 473 15.08 13.40 10.24
C GLY A 473 16.04 13.69 11.40
N ASP A 474 16.23 12.77 12.35
CA ASP A 474 17.05 12.97 13.55
C ASP A 474 18.54 12.72 13.28
N LEU A 475 19.21 13.76 12.77
CA LEU A 475 20.64 13.72 12.51
C LEU A 475 21.48 13.52 13.80
N SER A 476 20.94 13.92 14.96
CA SER A 476 21.64 13.81 16.24
C SER A 476 21.70 12.35 16.71
N ALA A 477 20.60 11.60 16.54
CA ALA A 477 20.57 10.17 16.80
C ALA A 477 21.58 9.41 15.91
N LEU A 478 21.65 9.74 14.61
CA LEU A 478 22.64 9.16 13.71
C LEU A 478 24.08 9.47 14.16
N ALA A 479 24.38 10.73 14.52
CA ALA A 479 25.70 11.13 14.97
C ALA A 479 26.15 10.38 16.24
N ARG A 480 25.23 10.13 17.18
CA ARG A 480 25.50 9.31 18.37
C ARG A 480 25.89 7.88 18.00
N VAL A 481 25.13 7.23 17.11
CA VAL A 481 25.44 5.86 16.67
C VAL A 481 26.79 5.80 15.95
N MET A 482 27.11 6.79 15.11
CA MET A 482 28.43 6.87 14.45
C MET A 482 29.57 6.96 15.47
N LYS A 483 29.41 7.75 16.54
CA LYS A 483 30.39 7.89 17.62
C LYS A 483 30.58 6.59 18.41
N GLU A 484 29.51 5.85 18.65
CA GLU A 484 29.53 4.57 19.37
C GLU A 484 30.10 3.42 18.52
N ASN A 485 30.19 3.58 17.20
CA ASN A 485 30.57 2.53 16.26
C ASN A 485 31.79 2.95 15.40
N PRO A 486 32.91 3.42 15.99
CA PRO A 486 33.99 4.12 15.28
C PRO A 486 34.66 3.31 14.16
N ARG A 487 34.60 1.97 14.23
CA ARG A 487 35.22 1.08 13.24
C ARG A 487 34.41 0.94 11.95
N TYR A 488 33.25 1.60 11.85
CA TYR A 488 32.49 1.65 10.60
C TYR A 488 33.27 2.36 9.48
N GLU A 489 34.16 3.28 9.84
CA GLU A 489 35.03 4.03 8.92
C GLU A 489 36.31 3.26 8.53
N GLU A 490 36.71 2.26 9.33
CA GLU A 490 37.95 1.51 9.13
C GLU A 490 37.88 0.65 7.85
N SER A 491 38.18 1.19 6.68
CA SER A 491 38.61 0.41 5.51
C SER A 491 39.38 1.27 4.53
N SER A 492 40.36 0.66 3.86
CA SER A 492 41.19 1.24 2.80
C SER A 492 40.38 2.08 1.81
N THR A 493 40.43 3.41 1.95
CA THR A 493 40.10 4.47 0.97
C THR A 493 38.77 4.41 0.19
N LYS A 494 37.93 3.36 0.29
CA LYS A 494 36.68 3.14 -0.48
C LYS A 494 35.66 2.31 0.33
N SER A 495 35.31 2.73 1.54
CA SER A 495 34.24 2.07 2.30
C SER A 495 32.89 2.37 1.64
N LYS A 496 32.25 1.36 1.03
CA LYS A 496 30.88 1.49 0.51
C LYS A 496 29.89 1.96 1.60
N THR A 497 30.13 1.56 2.86
CA THR A 497 29.38 2.04 4.02
C THR A 497 29.46 3.56 4.16
N LEU A 498 30.67 4.15 4.14
CA LEU A 498 30.86 5.60 4.25
C LEU A 498 30.22 6.35 3.08
N GLU A 499 30.37 5.82 1.87
CA GLU A 499 29.77 6.37 0.66
C GLU A 499 28.24 6.46 0.80
N LEU A 500 27.59 5.38 1.24
CA LEU A 500 26.13 5.33 1.41
C LEU A 500 25.64 6.28 2.50
N VAL A 501 26.32 6.33 3.66
CA VAL A 501 25.97 7.23 4.77
C VAL A 501 26.11 8.69 4.34
N SER A 502 27.24 9.05 3.73
CA SER A 502 27.51 10.42 3.27
C SER A 502 26.52 10.87 2.19
N THR A 503 26.26 10.02 1.20
CA THR A 503 25.29 10.29 0.13
C THR A 503 23.89 10.49 0.70
N GLY A 504 23.49 9.62 1.63
CA GLY A 504 22.19 9.70 2.32
C GLY A 504 22.00 11.01 3.09
N ILE A 505 23.01 11.42 3.88
CA ILE A 505 22.97 12.69 4.63
C ILE A 505 22.86 13.89 3.68
N HIS A 506 23.57 13.87 2.55
CA HIS A 506 23.49 14.95 1.57
C HIS A 506 22.10 15.05 0.94
N LEU A 507 21.55 13.92 0.48
CA LEU A 507 20.22 13.86 -0.12
C LEU A 507 19.13 14.34 0.85
N MET A 508 19.17 13.94 2.12
CA MET A 508 18.21 14.44 3.11
C MET A 508 18.29 15.96 3.31
N LYS A 509 19.49 16.54 3.31
CA LYS A 509 19.66 18.01 3.38
C LYS A 509 19.12 18.71 2.14
N ASP A 510 19.26 18.11 0.97
CA ASP A 510 18.71 18.65 -0.28
C ASP A 510 17.17 18.59 -0.27
N ILE A 511 16.61 17.47 0.20
CA ILE A 511 15.16 17.30 0.35
C ILE A 511 14.59 18.35 1.30
N GLU A 512 15.19 18.54 2.48
CA GLU A 512 14.73 19.55 3.44
C GLU A 512 14.84 20.99 2.87
N ARG A 513 15.85 21.26 2.04
CA ARG A 513 15.96 22.54 1.32
C ARG A 513 14.87 22.73 0.28
N GLU A 514 14.51 21.69 -0.47
CA GLU A 514 13.39 21.75 -1.40
C GLU A 514 12.04 21.88 -0.66
N LYS A 515 11.82 21.13 0.42
CA LYS A 515 10.62 21.24 1.28
C LYS A 515 10.40 22.67 1.76
N ALA A 516 11.47 23.36 2.18
CA ALA A 516 11.40 24.73 2.66
C ALA A 516 10.93 25.75 1.61
N LYS A 517 10.90 25.40 0.31
CA LYS A 517 10.39 26.27 -0.76
C LYS A 517 8.87 26.21 -0.93
N PHE A 518 8.21 25.23 -0.32
CA PHE A 518 6.78 25.04 -0.44
C PHE A 518 6.08 25.63 0.79
N ASP A 519 5.26 26.66 0.60
CA ASP A 519 4.57 27.36 1.70
C ASP A 519 3.67 26.43 2.54
N SER A 520 3.11 25.40 1.91
CA SER A 520 2.29 24.37 2.55
C SER A 520 3.06 23.48 3.53
N PHE A 521 4.37 23.27 3.31
CA PHE A 521 5.21 22.48 4.22
C PHE A 521 5.59 23.25 5.48
N LYS A 522 5.51 24.58 5.45
CA LYS A 522 5.66 25.40 6.66
C LYS A 522 4.55 25.08 7.66
N VAL A 523 3.30 25.06 7.19
CA VAL A 523 2.11 24.68 7.98
C VAL A 523 2.22 23.22 8.42
N MET A 524 2.61 22.30 7.53
CA MET A 524 2.77 20.88 7.88
C MET A 524 3.84 20.65 8.96
N ARG A 525 4.94 21.41 8.93
CA ARG A 525 6.00 21.32 9.94
C ARG A 525 5.52 21.82 11.30
N GLU A 526 4.72 22.88 11.32
CA GLU A 526 4.08 23.40 12.53
C GLU A 526 3.10 22.35 13.10
N ASP A 527 2.23 21.77 12.27
CA ASP A 527 1.29 20.69 12.66
C ASP A 527 2.02 19.44 13.19
N LEU A 528 3.11 19.01 12.54
CA LEU A 528 3.92 17.85 12.96
C LEU A 528 4.65 18.12 14.28
N GLN A 529 5.15 19.34 14.49
CA GLN A 529 5.79 19.73 15.73
C GLN A 529 4.77 19.81 16.87
N GLU A 530 3.59 20.35 16.62
CA GLU A 530 2.48 20.37 17.58
C GLU A 530 2.01 18.96 17.94
N GLY A 531 1.81 18.09 16.94
CA GLY A 531 1.44 16.70 17.18
C GLY A 531 2.50 15.90 17.95
N ARG A 532 3.80 16.14 17.68
CA ARG A 532 4.90 15.54 18.46
C ARG A 532 4.94 16.05 19.90
N ALA A 533 4.68 17.35 20.11
CA ALA A 533 4.62 17.94 21.45
C ALA A 533 3.45 17.34 22.26
N GLN A 534 2.26 17.23 21.65
CA GLN A 534 1.09 16.59 22.27
C GLN A 534 1.34 15.11 22.56
N ALA A 535 1.98 14.37 21.65
CA ALA A 535 2.32 12.97 21.88
C ALA A 535 3.32 12.80 23.03
N LEU A 536 4.28 13.73 23.17
CA LEU A 536 5.21 13.73 24.31
C LEU A 536 4.49 14.06 25.62
N GLU A 537 3.58 15.04 25.61
CA GLU A 537 2.78 15.44 26.77
C GLU A 537 1.86 14.30 27.23
N ASN A 538 1.22 13.60 26.30
CA ASN A 538 0.36 12.44 26.59
C ASN A 538 1.15 11.18 26.98
N ALA A 539 2.43 11.09 26.62
CA ALA A 539 3.30 9.98 27.00
C ALA A 539 3.92 10.17 28.39
N LEU A 540 3.84 11.37 28.97
CA LEU A 540 4.14 11.57 30.38
C LEU A 540 3.00 10.92 31.18
N PRO A 541 3.30 10.07 32.18
CA PRO A 541 2.26 9.60 33.09
C PRO A 541 1.56 10.83 33.67
N PRO A 542 0.22 10.80 33.83
CA PRO A 542 -0.48 11.88 34.52
C PRO A 542 0.25 12.11 35.83
N ASP A 543 0.65 13.35 36.08
CA ASP A 543 1.34 13.75 37.31
C ASP A 543 0.48 13.22 38.45
N GLU A 544 0.92 12.12 39.08
CA GLU A 544 0.22 11.52 40.21
C GLU A 544 0.27 12.60 41.27
N GLY A 545 -0.82 13.35 41.34
CA GLY A 545 -0.98 14.45 42.26
C GLY A 545 -0.55 13.92 43.61
N LYS A 546 0.51 14.52 44.15
CA LYS A 546 0.87 14.37 45.56
C LYS A 546 -0.45 14.44 46.31
N GLU A 547 -0.86 13.31 46.88
CA GLU A 547 -2.01 13.30 47.77
C GLU A 547 -1.78 14.44 48.76
N PRO A 548 -2.77 15.34 48.96
CA PRO A 548 -2.63 16.38 49.96
C PRO A 548 -2.31 15.68 51.27
N TYR A 549 -1.14 16.01 51.82
CA TYR A 549 -0.64 15.48 53.08
C TYR A 549 -1.73 15.74 54.13
N ASP A 550 -2.37 14.66 54.60
CA ASP A 550 -3.44 14.75 55.58
C ASP A 550 -2.82 15.03 56.97
N ASP A 551 -2.67 16.32 57.27
CA ASP A 551 -2.21 16.82 58.56
C ASP A 551 -3.16 16.44 59.73
N GLN A 552 -4.30 15.78 59.49
CA GLN A 552 -5.19 15.31 60.56
C GLN A 552 -4.79 13.94 61.15
N ALA A 553 -3.83 13.23 60.55
CA ALA A 553 -3.41 11.92 61.07
C ALA A 553 -2.45 11.99 62.28
N GLN A 554 -1.80 13.14 62.55
CA GLN A 554 -0.92 13.29 63.72
C GLN A 554 -1.62 13.73 65.01
N ALA A 555 -2.89 14.14 64.97
CA ALA A 555 -3.65 14.53 66.17
C ALA A 555 -4.33 13.35 66.89
N ARG A 556 -4.20 12.11 66.39
CA ARG A 556 -4.77 10.90 67.01
C ARG A 556 -3.74 9.99 67.70
N LEU A 557 -2.49 10.44 67.78
CA LEU A 557 -1.40 9.75 68.49
C LEU A 557 -0.65 10.67 69.46
N ALA A 558 -1.31 11.72 69.97
CA ALA A 558 -0.84 12.56 71.07
C ALA A 558 -1.77 12.47 72.27
#